data_AF-A0A388P2K9-F1
#
_entry.id   AF-A0A388P2K9-F1
#
_cell.length_a   1.000
_cell.length_b   1.000
_cell.length_c   1.000
_cell.angle_alpha   90.00
_cell.angle_beta   90.00
_cell.angle_gamma   90.00
#
_symmetry.space_group_name_H-M   'P 1'
#
loop_
_entity.id
_entity.type
_entity.pdbx_description
1 polymer ?
#
loop_
_entity_poly.entity_id
_entity_poly.type
_entity_poly.pdbx_seq_one_letter_code
_entity_poly.pdbx_strand_id
1 'polypeptide(L)'
;MVGERVSYQRSALNNALSLQSITSLAEIESREDESVFIDVGSAPVMSQAVSDRRTEGKFFMQALSSCSHLIYIIHQDSRALYQLEQFEEFLKMFSSKLNVIYLLNKESSSSSRPLFRKSFRSKIDGKPHFFMPYEYGNLERARNRYATLSEVNSRSSLSRALRELAIYLHKII
;
A
#
# COMPACT_ATOMS: atom_id res chain seq x y z
N MET A 1 9.80 -9.63 39.54
CA MET A 1 10.61 -9.55 38.30
C MET A 1 9.79 -10.01 37.07
N VAL A 2 8.72 -9.30 36.72
CA VAL A 2 7.85 -9.63 35.56
C VAL A 2 7.83 -8.48 34.52
N GLY A 3 8.29 -7.27 34.91
CA GLY A 3 8.25 -6.07 34.06
C GLY A 3 9.34 -5.98 32.99
N GLU A 4 10.55 -6.48 33.25
CA GLU A 4 11.68 -6.32 32.32
C GLU A 4 11.58 -7.21 31.07
N ARG A 5 11.04 -8.43 31.18
CA ARG A 5 10.91 -9.32 30.02
C ARG A 5 9.92 -8.79 28.98
N VAL A 6 8.87 -8.10 29.42
CA VAL A 6 7.85 -7.51 28.54
C VAL A 6 8.37 -6.25 27.84
N SER A 7 9.20 -5.44 28.51
CA SER A 7 9.79 -4.24 27.91
C SER A 7 10.85 -4.59 26.86
N TYR A 8 11.69 -5.61 27.09
CA TYR A 8 12.67 -6.07 26.11
C TYR A 8 12.01 -6.66 24.85
N GLN A 9 10.95 -7.47 25.00
CA GLN A 9 10.20 -7.98 23.84
C GLN A 9 9.50 -6.87 23.05
N ARG A 10 8.93 -5.86 23.72
CA ARG A 10 8.34 -4.70 23.04
C ARG A 10 9.39 -3.83 22.33
N SER A 11 10.56 -3.63 22.94
CA SER A 11 11.68 -2.90 22.31
C SER A 11 12.22 -3.63 21.08
N ALA A 12 12.34 -4.95 21.13
CA ALA A 12 12.77 -5.76 19.99
C ALA A 12 11.75 -5.73 18.84
N LEU A 13 10.44 -5.78 19.15
CA LEU A 13 9.37 -5.64 18.15
C LEU A 13 9.32 -4.23 17.56
N ASN A 14 9.56 -3.19 18.35
CA ASN A 14 9.62 -1.81 17.86
C ASN A 14 10.81 -1.56 16.94
N ASN A 15 11.96 -2.21 17.18
CA ASN A 15 13.09 -2.17 16.26
C ASN A 15 12.83 -2.98 14.98
N ALA A 16 12.15 -4.13 15.08
CA ALA A 16 11.73 -4.91 13.91
C ALA A 16 10.62 -4.22 13.08
N LEU A 17 9.88 -3.29 13.70
CA LEU A 17 8.85 -2.45 13.06
C LEU A 17 9.38 -1.05 12.71
N SER A 18 10.67 -0.77 12.91
CA SER A 18 11.22 0.52 12.52
C SER A 18 11.21 0.57 11.00
N LEU A 19 10.28 1.36 10.44
CA LEU A 19 10.30 1.76 9.04
C LEU A 19 11.61 2.53 8.84
N GLN A 20 12.62 1.84 8.34
CA GLN A 20 13.85 2.50 7.93
C GLN A 20 13.55 3.20 6.62
N SER A 21 13.66 4.53 6.62
CA SER A 21 13.55 5.29 5.38
C SER A 21 14.75 4.93 4.53
N ILE A 22 14.51 4.19 3.47
CA ILE A 22 15.54 3.91 2.48
C ILE A 22 15.73 5.17 1.65
N THR A 23 16.97 5.64 1.56
CA THR A 23 17.29 6.90 0.88
C THR A 23 17.85 6.70 -0.52
N SER A 24 18.20 5.45 -0.88
CA SER A 24 18.75 5.14 -2.21
C SER A 24 18.40 3.72 -2.67
N LEU A 25 18.38 3.49 -3.98
CA LEU A 25 18.19 2.14 -4.53
C LEU A 25 19.35 1.19 -4.20
N ALA A 26 20.57 1.70 -4.01
CA ALA A 26 21.72 0.88 -3.64
C ALA A 26 21.53 0.23 -2.25
N GLU A 27 20.83 0.91 -1.33
CA GLU A 27 20.45 0.33 -0.04
C GLU A 27 19.41 -0.80 -0.18
N ILE A 28 18.56 -0.75 -1.22
CA ILE A 28 17.58 -1.82 -1.52
C ILE A 28 18.32 -3.05 -2.02
N GLU A 29 19.24 -2.88 -2.97
CA GLU A 29 20.04 -3.97 -3.55
C GLU A 29 20.90 -4.68 -2.50
N SER A 30 21.33 -3.98 -1.44
CA SER A 30 22.11 -4.56 -0.35
C SER A 30 21.33 -5.46 0.61
N ARG A 31 19.99 -5.56 0.46
CA ARG A 31 19.08 -6.26 1.38
C ARG A 31 18.36 -7.43 0.70
N GLU A 32 19.13 -8.33 0.08
CA GLU A 32 18.62 -9.43 -0.74
C GLU A 32 17.62 -10.35 -0.02
N ASP A 33 17.66 -10.44 1.32
CA ASP A 33 16.78 -11.30 2.14
C ASP A 33 15.68 -10.54 2.91
N GLU A 34 15.51 -9.23 2.73
CA GLU A 34 14.49 -8.44 3.43
C GLU A 34 13.34 -8.00 2.53
N SER A 35 12.12 -8.04 3.05
CA SER A 35 10.97 -7.41 2.39
C SER A 35 11.08 -5.89 2.48
N VAL A 36 11.37 -5.24 1.35
CA VAL A 36 11.45 -3.78 1.25
C VAL A 36 10.13 -3.20 0.73
N PHE A 37 9.56 -2.24 1.48
CA PHE A 37 8.39 -1.48 1.08
C PHE A 37 8.80 -0.06 0.68
N ILE A 38 8.44 0.34 -0.54
CA ILE A 38 8.77 1.66 -1.09
C ILE A 38 7.48 2.44 -1.28
N ASP A 39 7.36 3.57 -0.59
CA ASP A 39 6.30 4.55 -0.91
C ASP A 39 6.76 5.40 -2.09
N VAL A 40 6.18 5.13 -3.26
CA VAL A 40 6.47 5.85 -4.51
C VAL A 40 5.62 7.11 -4.68
N GLY A 41 4.75 7.42 -3.72
CA GLY A 41 3.83 8.54 -3.78
C GLY A 41 2.71 8.35 -4.81
N SER A 42 2.14 9.46 -5.27
CA SER A 42 1.07 9.44 -6.26
C SER A 42 1.60 9.00 -7.62
N ALA A 43 0.91 8.05 -8.23
CA ALA A 43 1.11 7.65 -9.62
C ALA A 43 1.07 8.90 -10.54
N PRO A 44 2.18 9.25 -11.21
CA PRO A 44 2.19 10.39 -12.13
C PRO A 44 1.27 10.12 -13.33
N VAL A 45 0.95 11.16 -14.10
CA VAL A 45 0.33 10.96 -15.42
C VAL A 45 1.33 10.17 -16.27
N MET A 46 0.99 8.93 -16.59
CA MET A 46 1.99 7.96 -17.06
C MET A 46 2.63 8.32 -18.40
N SER A 47 1.89 9.00 -19.29
CA SER A 47 2.45 9.55 -20.53
C SER A 47 3.52 10.61 -20.28
N GLN A 48 3.42 11.33 -19.16
CA GLN A 48 4.41 12.29 -18.72
C GLN A 48 5.56 11.57 -18.02
N ALA A 49 5.30 10.54 -17.19
CA ALA A 49 6.34 9.82 -16.43
C ALA A 49 7.47 9.24 -17.30
N VAL A 50 7.16 8.73 -18.50
CA VAL A 50 8.16 8.18 -19.44
C VAL A 50 9.03 9.28 -20.06
N SER A 51 8.50 10.50 -20.18
CA SER A 51 9.21 11.65 -20.76
C SER A 51 9.75 12.63 -19.70
N ASP A 52 9.34 12.47 -18.44
CA ASP A 52 9.66 13.38 -17.36
C ASP A 52 11.09 13.14 -16.86
N ARG A 53 11.94 14.15 -17.06
CA ARG A 53 13.33 14.16 -16.58
C ARG A 53 13.44 14.62 -15.13
N ARG A 54 12.33 15.00 -14.48
CA ARG A 54 12.30 15.39 -13.07
C ARG A 54 12.51 14.18 -12.16
N THR A 55 13.09 14.42 -11.00
CA THR A 55 13.50 13.41 -10.02
C THR A 55 12.37 12.46 -9.63
N GLU A 56 11.14 12.98 -9.48
CA GLU A 56 9.96 12.19 -9.07
C GLU A 56 9.53 11.17 -10.13
N GLY A 57 9.43 11.58 -11.39
CA GLY A 57 9.08 10.67 -12.50
C GLY A 57 10.14 9.59 -12.69
N LYS A 58 11.42 9.97 -12.63
CA LYS A 58 12.54 9.03 -12.71
C LYS A 58 12.53 8.03 -11.54
N PHE A 59 12.31 8.50 -10.31
CA PHE A 59 12.23 7.64 -9.13
C PHE A 59 11.06 6.67 -9.22
N PHE A 60 9.88 7.13 -9.64
CA PHE A 60 8.70 6.28 -9.85
C PHE A 60 9.01 5.16 -10.85
N MET A 61 9.58 5.48 -12.01
CA MET A 61 9.91 4.49 -13.04
C MET A 61 10.99 3.50 -12.57
N GLN A 62 11.99 3.97 -11.82
CA GLN A 62 13.04 3.12 -11.27
C GLN A 62 12.48 2.16 -10.20
N ALA A 63 11.68 2.67 -9.26
CA ALA A 63 11.03 1.85 -8.24
C ALA A 63 10.09 0.81 -8.89
N LEU A 64 9.31 1.22 -9.90
CA LEU A 64 8.43 0.34 -10.66
C LEU A 64 9.20 -0.76 -11.41
N SER A 65 10.38 -0.45 -11.95
CA SER A 65 11.22 -1.44 -12.63
C SER A 65 11.92 -2.41 -11.69
N SER A 66 12.08 -2.04 -10.42
CA SER A 66 12.83 -2.82 -9.42
C SER A 66 11.93 -3.64 -8.50
N CYS A 67 10.61 -3.41 -8.50
CA CYS A 67 9.67 -4.11 -7.63
C CYS A 67 9.14 -5.40 -8.26
N SER A 68 9.01 -6.45 -7.43
CA SER A 68 8.35 -7.70 -7.82
C SER A 68 6.82 -7.59 -7.74
N HIS A 69 6.34 -6.74 -6.83
CA HIS A 69 4.93 -6.52 -6.54
C HIS A 69 4.64 -5.02 -6.42
N LEU A 70 3.48 -4.60 -6.94
CA LEU A 70 2.98 -3.23 -6.85
C LEU A 70 1.63 -3.21 -6.14
N ILE A 71 1.53 -2.45 -5.05
CA ILE A 71 0.25 -2.20 -4.38
C ILE A 71 -0.34 -0.90 -4.95
N TYR A 72 -1.37 -1.02 -5.78
CA TYR A 72 -2.07 0.14 -6.34
C TYR A 72 -3.21 0.57 -5.42
N ILE A 73 -3.06 1.74 -4.81
CA ILE A 73 -4.03 2.30 -3.87
C ILE A 73 -4.96 3.27 -4.59
N ILE A 74 -6.27 3.04 -4.48
CA ILE A 74 -7.29 3.91 -5.03
C ILE A 74 -8.35 4.23 -3.99
N HIS A 75 -8.90 5.44 -3.99
CA HIS A 75 -10.03 5.79 -3.12
C HIS A 75 -11.28 6.04 -3.97
N GLN A 76 -12.45 5.93 -3.34
CA GLN A 76 -13.70 6.22 -4.03
C GLN A 76 -13.82 7.74 -4.31
N ASP A 77 -13.74 8.12 -5.58
CA ASP A 77 -14.06 9.47 -6.05
C ASP A 77 -14.73 9.42 -7.44
N SER A 78 -15.03 10.59 -8.03
CA SER A 78 -15.72 10.69 -9.33
C SER A 78 -14.91 10.21 -10.53
N ARG A 79 -13.58 10.13 -10.42
CA ARG A 79 -12.64 9.79 -11.50
C ARG A 79 -11.88 8.49 -11.26
N ALA A 80 -12.05 7.85 -10.11
CA ALA A 80 -11.29 6.68 -9.71
C ALA A 80 -11.38 5.53 -10.73
N LEU A 81 -12.57 5.22 -11.27
CA LEU A 81 -12.68 4.16 -12.29
C LEU A 81 -11.92 4.49 -13.58
N TYR A 82 -11.90 5.76 -13.98
CA TYR A 82 -11.15 6.24 -15.14
C TYR A 82 -9.63 6.19 -14.87
N GLN A 83 -9.19 6.59 -13.68
CA GLN A 83 -7.79 6.49 -13.28
C GLN A 83 -7.30 5.03 -13.26
N LEU A 84 -8.13 4.11 -12.79
CA LEU A 84 -7.85 2.68 -12.84
C LEU A 84 -7.68 2.18 -14.28
N GLU A 85 -8.55 2.59 -15.21
CA GLU A 85 -8.42 2.24 -16.63
C GLU A 85 -7.10 2.75 -17.23
N GLN A 86 -6.76 4.02 -16.98
CA GLN A 86 -5.51 4.61 -17.48
C GLN A 86 -4.27 3.91 -16.93
N PHE A 87 -4.31 3.53 -15.65
CA PHE A 87 -3.24 2.78 -15.02
C PHE A 87 -3.10 1.36 -15.60
N GLU A 88 -4.20 0.66 -15.84
CA GLU A 88 -4.22 -0.65 -16.50
C GLU A 88 -3.63 -0.63 -17.91
N GLU A 89 -4.01 0.38 -18.70
CA GLU A 89 -3.47 0.58 -20.05
C GLU A 89 -1.96 0.81 -20.01
N PHE A 90 -1.50 1.65 -19.08
CA PHE A 90 -0.08 1.90 -18.89
C PHE A 90 0.70 0.63 -18.50
N LEU A 91 0.19 -0.15 -17.54
CA LEU A 91 0.86 -1.37 -17.11
C LEU A 91 1.04 -2.36 -18.27
N LYS A 92 0.03 -2.51 -19.13
CA LYS A 92 0.11 -3.35 -20.33
C LYS A 92 1.25 -2.93 -21.27
N MET A 93 1.52 -1.63 -21.36
CA MET A 93 2.61 -1.08 -22.18
C MET A 93 3.98 -1.24 -21.52
N PHE A 94 4.06 -1.09 -20.19
CA PHE A 94 5.34 -0.97 -19.50
C PHE A 94 5.86 -2.30 -18.92
N SER A 95 4.98 -3.13 -18.37
CA SER A 95 5.40 -4.39 -17.77
C SER A 95 4.26 -5.41 -17.73
N SER A 96 4.36 -6.43 -18.57
CA SER A 96 3.42 -7.56 -18.54
C SER A 96 3.67 -8.53 -17.38
N LYS A 97 4.77 -8.37 -16.63
CA LYS A 97 5.21 -9.30 -15.58
C LYS A 97 5.01 -8.78 -14.15
N LEU A 98 4.64 -7.51 -13.98
CA LEU A 98 4.49 -6.92 -12.65
C LEU A 98 3.21 -7.43 -11.99
N ASN A 99 3.35 -8.02 -10.81
CA ASN A 99 2.21 -8.49 -10.03
C ASN A 99 1.56 -7.31 -9.28
N VAL A 100 0.32 -6.98 -9.64
CA VAL A 100 -0.38 -5.82 -9.08
C VAL A 100 -1.46 -6.27 -8.10
N ILE A 101 -1.44 -5.66 -6.91
CA ILE A 101 -2.41 -5.86 -5.84
C ILE A 101 -3.22 -4.58 -5.70
N TYR A 102 -4.54 -4.67 -5.88
CA TYR A 102 -5.41 -3.49 -5.90
C TYR A 102 -6.02 -3.25 -4.52
N LEU A 103 -5.89 -2.03 -4.01
CA LEU A 103 -6.39 -1.67 -2.69
C LEU A 103 -7.40 -0.53 -2.82
N LEU A 104 -8.68 -0.83 -2.57
CA LEU A 104 -9.71 0.20 -2.47
C LEU A 104 -9.70 0.78 -1.04
N ASN A 105 -9.07 1.95 -0.90
CA ASN A 105 -8.93 2.66 0.34
C ASN A 105 -10.15 3.52 0.68
N LYS A 106 -10.33 3.75 1.97
CA LYS A 106 -11.40 4.57 2.54
C LYS A 106 -12.78 4.12 2.06
N GLU A 107 -12.99 2.81 1.98
CA GLU A 107 -14.31 2.27 1.65
C GLU A 107 -15.30 2.74 2.72
N SER A 108 -16.30 3.49 2.28
CA SER A 108 -17.36 3.96 3.15
C SER A 108 -18.29 2.78 3.48
N SER A 109 -18.66 2.65 4.76
CA SER A 109 -19.74 1.76 5.18
C SER A 109 -21.13 2.30 4.81
N SER A 110 -21.22 3.58 4.41
CA SER A 110 -22.48 4.19 4.01
C SER A 110 -22.97 3.58 2.69
N SER A 111 -24.26 3.25 2.65
CA SER A 111 -25.00 2.56 1.58
C SER A 111 -24.93 3.18 0.17
N SER A 112 -24.11 4.21 -0.04
CA SER A 112 -24.26 5.12 -1.17
C SER A 112 -23.70 4.62 -2.50
N ARG A 113 -22.81 3.60 -2.58
CA ARG A 113 -22.23 3.20 -3.89
C ARG A 113 -21.91 1.71 -4.04
N PRO A 114 -22.86 0.79 -3.86
CA PRO A 114 -22.67 -0.62 -4.27
C PRO A 114 -22.27 -0.73 -5.75
N LEU A 115 -22.71 0.21 -6.60
CA LEU A 115 -22.33 0.29 -8.01
C LEU A 115 -20.83 0.53 -8.22
N PHE A 116 -20.21 1.47 -7.49
CA PHE A 116 -18.77 1.70 -7.62
C PHE A 116 -17.99 0.44 -7.27
N ARG A 117 -18.33 -0.20 -6.15
CA ARG A 117 -17.68 -1.43 -5.70
C ARG A 117 -17.82 -2.55 -6.72
N LYS A 118 -19.01 -2.71 -7.31
CA LYS A 118 -19.27 -3.68 -8.37
C LYS A 118 -18.44 -3.37 -9.62
N SER A 119 -18.44 -2.13 -10.08
CA SER A 119 -17.66 -1.69 -11.24
C SER A 119 -16.15 -1.84 -11.02
N PHE A 120 -15.66 -1.49 -9.82
CA PHE A 120 -14.27 -1.71 -9.42
C PHE A 120 -13.92 -3.19 -9.49
N ARG A 121 -14.67 -4.05 -8.78
CA ARG A 121 -14.48 -5.52 -8.82
C ARG A 121 -14.48 -6.08 -10.23
N SER A 122 -15.41 -5.62 -11.07
CA SER A 122 -15.51 -6.07 -12.46
C SER A 122 -14.28 -5.69 -13.30
N LYS A 123 -13.61 -4.57 -13.00
CA LYS A 123 -12.41 -4.13 -13.73
C LYS A 123 -11.15 -4.89 -13.32
N ILE A 124 -11.08 -5.30 -12.05
CA ILE A 124 -9.95 -6.03 -11.47
C ILE A 124 -10.29 -7.51 -11.27
N ASP A 125 -11.21 -8.04 -12.07
CA ASP A 125 -11.67 -9.41 -11.93
C ASP A 125 -10.50 -10.40 -12.08
N GLY A 126 -10.46 -11.41 -11.21
CA GLY A 126 -9.36 -12.37 -11.12
C GLY A 126 -8.04 -11.82 -10.58
N LYS A 127 -7.93 -10.52 -10.24
CA LYS A 127 -6.71 -9.92 -9.69
C LYS A 127 -6.74 -9.83 -8.16
N PRO A 128 -5.59 -9.95 -7.47
CA PRO A 128 -5.51 -9.79 -6.02
C PRO A 128 -6.00 -8.41 -5.58
N HIS A 129 -6.94 -8.37 -4.63
CA HIS A 129 -7.48 -7.09 -4.18
C HIS A 129 -8.01 -7.10 -2.75
N PHE A 130 -7.97 -5.92 -2.12
CA PHE A 130 -8.37 -5.69 -0.74
C PHE A 130 -9.22 -4.42 -0.62
N PHE A 131 -10.12 -4.42 0.35
CA PHE A 131 -10.98 -3.29 0.69
C PHE A 131 -10.59 -2.78 2.08
N MET A 132 -10.20 -1.51 2.18
CA MET A 132 -9.83 -0.89 3.45
C MET A 132 -10.95 0.03 3.92
N PRO A 133 -11.65 -0.30 5.02
CA PRO A 133 -12.73 0.51 5.54
C PRO A 133 -12.21 1.84 6.09
N TYR A 134 -12.99 2.91 5.95
CA TYR A 134 -12.62 4.19 6.54
C TYR A 134 -13.00 4.28 8.02
N GLU A 135 -12.01 4.55 8.88
CA GLU A 135 -12.21 4.69 10.32
C GLU A 135 -11.56 5.96 10.88
N TYR A 136 -12.21 7.10 10.66
CA TYR A 136 -11.70 8.42 11.09
C TYR A 136 -11.25 8.43 12.56
N GLY A 137 -12.07 7.93 13.48
CA GLY A 137 -11.75 8.00 14.92
C GLY A 137 -10.51 7.22 15.35
N ASN A 138 -10.22 6.06 14.72
CA ASN A 138 -9.01 5.30 15.03
C ASN A 138 -7.78 5.91 14.36
N LEU A 139 -7.91 6.38 13.11
CA LEU A 139 -6.84 7.07 12.38
C LEU A 139 -6.43 8.38 13.07
N GLU A 140 -7.40 9.15 13.55
CA GLU A 140 -7.15 10.40 14.27
C GLU A 140 -6.40 10.14 15.59
N ARG A 141 -6.80 9.10 16.34
CA ARG A 141 -6.09 8.69 17.55
C ARG A 141 -4.67 8.20 17.26
N ALA A 142 -4.46 7.46 16.17
CA ALA A 142 -3.14 7.00 15.74
C ALA A 142 -2.22 8.19 15.42
N ARG A 143 -2.72 9.14 14.63
CA ARG A 143 -2.01 10.38 14.31
C ARG A 143 -1.63 11.17 15.56
N ASN A 144 -2.59 11.41 16.46
CA ASN A 144 -2.37 12.23 17.66
C ASN A 144 -1.44 11.56 18.69
N ARG A 145 -1.24 10.25 18.58
CA ARG A 145 -0.32 9.48 19.45
C ARG A 145 1.00 9.13 18.77
N TYR A 146 1.20 9.54 17.52
CA TYR A 146 2.34 9.10 16.69
C TYR A 146 2.52 7.58 16.73
N ALA A 147 1.41 6.85 16.66
CA ALA A 147 1.35 5.41 16.82
C ALA A 147 0.75 4.76 15.56
N THR A 148 1.09 3.50 15.34
CA THR A 148 0.46 2.67 14.31
C THR A 148 -1.01 2.39 14.67
N LEU A 149 -1.82 2.07 13.66
CA LEU A 149 -3.22 1.71 13.88
C LEU A 149 -3.36 0.48 14.80
N SER A 150 -2.44 -0.48 14.68
CA SER A 150 -2.41 -1.69 15.50
C SER A 150 -2.19 -1.40 16.99
N GLU A 151 -1.38 -0.39 17.32
CA GLU A 151 -1.13 0.04 18.70
C GLU A 151 -2.34 0.77 19.30
N VAL A 152 -3.10 1.50 18.47
CA VAL A 152 -4.32 2.20 18.93
C VAL A 152 -5.51 1.26 19.06
N ASN A 153 -5.77 0.42 18.05
CA ASN A 153 -6.89 -0.50 18.04
C ASN A 153 -6.67 -1.68 17.08
N SER A 154 -5.93 -2.69 17.54
CA SER A 154 -5.64 -3.93 16.82
C SER A 154 -6.87 -4.78 16.42
N ARG A 155 -8.06 -4.46 16.93
CA ARG A 155 -9.31 -5.20 16.67
C ARG A 155 -10.27 -4.47 15.74
N SER A 156 -9.92 -3.26 15.33
CA SER A 156 -10.71 -2.45 14.40
C SER A 156 -10.87 -3.10 13.03
N SER A 157 -11.88 -2.68 12.27
CA SER A 157 -12.14 -3.26 10.94
C SER A 157 -10.99 -2.97 9.98
N LEU A 158 -10.42 -1.75 10.05
CA LEU A 158 -9.25 -1.38 9.25
C LEU A 158 -8.01 -2.17 9.67
N SER A 159 -7.78 -2.39 10.98
CA SER A 159 -6.66 -3.24 11.42
C SER A 159 -6.78 -4.70 10.98
N ARG A 160 -8.01 -5.23 10.91
CA ARG A 160 -8.24 -6.58 10.37
C ARG A 160 -7.93 -6.65 8.88
N ALA A 161 -8.42 -5.69 8.09
CA ALA A 161 -8.17 -5.63 6.66
C ALA A 161 -6.67 -5.47 6.34
N LEU A 162 -5.94 -4.65 7.09
CA LEU A 162 -4.48 -4.52 6.97
C LEU A 162 -3.76 -5.82 7.33
N ARG A 163 -4.23 -6.56 8.34
CA ARG A 163 -3.67 -7.86 8.71
C ARG A 163 -3.90 -8.91 7.61
N GLU A 164 -5.06 -8.91 6.98
CA GLU A 164 -5.35 -9.78 5.83
C GLU A 164 -4.40 -9.49 4.66
N LEU A 165 -4.16 -8.21 4.35
CA LEU A 165 -3.17 -7.81 3.36
C LEU A 165 -1.76 -8.29 3.75
N ALA A 166 -1.35 -8.09 5.01
CA ALA A 166 -0.03 -8.52 5.47
C ALA A 166 0.15 -10.05 5.39
N ILE A 167 -0.87 -10.82 5.76
CA ILE A 167 -0.87 -12.29 5.65
C ILE A 167 -0.78 -12.71 4.17
N TYR A 168 -1.47 -12.00 3.27
CA TYR A 168 -1.38 -12.27 1.85
C TYR A 168 0.02 -11.98 1.31
N LEU A 169 0.59 -10.81 1.61
CA LEU A 169 1.93 -10.41 1.19
C LEU A 169 2.99 -11.42 1.65
N HIS A 170 2.91 -11.87 2.91
CA HIS A 170 3.83 -12.89 3.45
C HIS A 170 3.77 -14.26 2.74
N LYS A 171 2.71 -14.54 1.99
CA LYS A 171 2.59 -15.80 1.22
C LYS A 171 3.18 -15.70 -0.18
N ILE A 172 3.38 -14.48 -0.69
CA ILE A 172 3.76 -14.23 -2.08
C ILE A 172 5.13 -13.55 -2.22
N ILE A 173 5.65 -12.98 -1.13
CA ILE A 173 7.01 -12.46 -0.96
C ILE A 173 7.74 -13.44 -0.05
#